data_AF-A0A7C7R0V5-F1
#
_entry.id   AF-A0A7C7R0V5-F1
#
_cell.length_a   1.000
_cell.length_b   1.000
_cell.length_c   1.000
_cell.angle_alpha   90.00
_cell.angle_beta   90.00
_cell.angle_gamma   90.00
#
_symmetry.space_group_name_H-M   'P 1'
#
loop_
_entity.id
_entity.type
_entity.pdbx_description
1 polymer ?
#
loop_
_entity_poly.entity_id
_entity_poly.type
_entity_poly.pdbx_seq_one_letter_code
_entity_poly.pdbx_strand_id
1 'polypeptide(L)'
;MLEGIPPDQPHPIVDLRLLLELPEWFHAVRVFRDQGIAAPIARLIRPAIDRLRRVAREQNNDRVLHRQASELEKAAAALERQSFAYGAGLPLELGKVARAVADTIPRVARSEPGRDLPLIASLADIVAESAEATAFGQPPPSKGVWKAAIALDEQELERQARLIDAYLDRGQVSLAVGLMREWVISWVMWRSGQTSDWLGYSARKPFERRLGALGAFIRDASFGIEPTPAQNAFGEFWNRLADELRNSLMHHGMRPASMEQSPESLQSVRDFWNQLRAGEVDLPELGGGAGRLLISPQGNRPGVFFSALRTAQAAGQPPQRCIVICSKQSAETVPEAARHAGYDGPCELLVLGDPFGGFAEIEPFVDRARRWLLEADTVLANLTGGTTLMGIVVQRLVEAAGKLDRPVRRFALIDRRPPADQDAEPYVQSDHFWLDAQPEPDHATTESSHDRI
;
A
#
# COMPACT_ATOMS: atom_id res chain seq x y z
N MET A 1 -14.11 -71.57 -3.89
CA MET A 1 -15.26 -72.47 -3.61
C MET A 1 -16.08 -71.85 -2.51
N LEU A 2 -17.23 -71.26 -2.84
CA LEU A 2 -18.27 -70.88 -1.90
C LEU A 2 -19.51 -71.69 -2.34
N GLU A 3 -19.60 -72.93 -1.87
CA GLU A 3 -20.76 -73.79 -2.08
C GLU A 3 -21.69 -73.64 -0.87
N GLY A 4 -22.96 -73.33 -1.10
CA GLY A 4 -23.99 -73.37 -0.05
C GLY A 4 -25.04 -72.26 -0.02
N ILE A 5 -25.20 -71.42 -1.05
CA ILE A 5 -26.27 -70.41 -1.07
C ILE A 5 -27.46 -70.93 -1.90
N PRO A 6 -28.70 -70.96 -1.36
CA PRO A 6 -29.89 -71.37 -2.11
C PRO A 6 -30.13 -70.45 -3.32
N PRO A 7 -30.58 -70.97 -4.48
CA PRO A 7 -30.72 -70.20 -5.72
C PRO A 7 -31.76 -69.06 -5.69
N ASP A 8 -32.60 -69.00 -4.65
CA ASP A 8 -33.67 -67.99 -4.47
C ASP A 8 -33.34 -66.91 -3.41
N GLN A 9 -32.10 -66.83 -2.91
CA GLN A 9 -31.72 -65.72 -2.03
C GLN A 9 -31.35 -64.47 -2.84
N PRO A 10 -32.01 -63.31 -2.62
CA PRO A 10 -31.62 -62.08 -3.28
C PRO A 10 -30.19 -61.70 -2.88
N HIS A 11 -29.29 -61.68 -3.86
CA HIS A 11 -27.91 -61.24 -3.67
C HIS A 11 -27.87 -59.71 -3.66
N PRO A 12 -27.30 -59.08 -2.61
CA PRO A 12 -27.19 -57.63 -2.56
C PRO A 12 -26.22 -57.15 -3.65
N ILE A 13 -26.70 -56.28 -4.55
CA ILE A 13 -25.83 -55.53 -5.45
C ILE A 13 -25.23 -54.38 -4.64
N VAL A 14 -23.93 -54.46 -4.37
CA VAL A 14 -23.18 -53.39 -3.69
C VAL A 14 -22.60 -52.44 -4.73
N ASP A 15 -22.94 -51.14 -4.62
CA ASP A 15 -22.40 -50.12 -5.49
C ASP A 15 -20.99 -49.68 -5.03
N LEU A 16 -19.95 -50.14 -5.74
CA LEU A 16 -18.56 -49.81 -5.44
C LEU A 16 -18.10 -48.48 -6.05
N ARG A 17 -18.93 -47.78 -6.84
CA ARG A 17 -18.54 -46.51 -7.48
C ARG A 17 -18.10 -45.46 -6.46
N LEU A 18 -18.78 -45.41 -5.31
CA LEU A 18 -18.44 -44.50 -4.22
C LEU A 18 -17.01 -44.70 -3.71
N LEU A 19 -16.50 -45.94 -3.66
CA LEU A 19 -15.12 -46.23 -3.28
C LEU A 19 -14.11 -45.87 -4.37
N LEU A 20 -14.52 -45.89 -5.63
CA LEU A 20 -13.69 -45.50 -6.77
C LEU A 20 -13.59 -43.98 -6.93
N GLU A 21 -14.58 -43.22 -6.45
CA GLU A 21 -14.57 -41.74 -6.47
C GLU A 21 -13.79 -41.12 -5.30
N LEU A 22 -13.61 -41.85 -4.18
CA LEU A 22 -12.88 -41.35 -3.00
C LEU A 22 -11.46 -40.83 -3.30
N PRO A 23 -10.62 -41.52 -4.10
CA PRO A 23 -9.30 -41.01 -4.47
C PRO A 23 -9.35 -39.63 -5.15
N GLU A 24 -10.36 -39.37 -5.97
CA GLU A 24 -10.53 -38.07 -6.64
C GLU A 24 -10.89 -36.99 -5.61
N TRP A 25 -11.75 -37.30 -4.65
CA TRP A 25 -12.08 -36.40 -3.54
C TRP A 25 -10.85 -36.09 -2.66
N PHE A 26 -10.08 -37.11 -2.26
CA PHE A 26 -8.84 -36.90 -1.50
C PHE A 26 -7.85 -36.03 -2.29
N HIS A 27 -7.70 -36.29 -3.58
CA HIS A 27 -6.84 -35.48 -4.44
C HIS A 27 -7.33 -34.03 -4.52
N ALA A 28 -8.63 -33.80 -4.74
CA ALA A 28 -9.21 -32.46 -4.84
C ALA A 28 -9.07 -31.67 -3.54
N VAL A 29 -9.33 -32.29 -2.39
CA VAL A 29 -9.15 -31.67 -1.06
C VAL A 29 -7.67 -31.36 -0.81
N ARG A 30 -6.77 -32.27 -1.16
CA ARG A 30 -5.33 -32.04 -1.05
C ARG A 30 -4.87 -30.87 -1.93
N VAL A 31 -5.36 -30.77 -3.17
CA VAL A 31 -5.06 -29.64 -4.05
C VAL A 31 -5.54 -28.32 -3.44
N PHE A 32 -6.71 -28.30 -2.81
CA PHE A 32 -7.17 -27.10 -2.11
C PHE A 32 -6.28 -26.74 -0.92
N ARG A 33 -5.98 -27.71 -0.04
CA ARG A 33 -5.14 -27.51 1.14
C ARG A 33 -3.71 -27.07 0.77
N ASP A 34 -3.12 -27.74 -0.22
CA ASP A 34 -1.70 -27.57 -0.55
C ASP A 34 -1.48 -26.46 -1.58
N GLN A 35 -2.47 -26.08 -2.38
CA GLN A 35 -2.31 -25.09 -3.46
C GLN A 35 -3.32 -23.93 -3.42
N GLY A 36 -4.33 -23.98 -2.54
CA GLY A 36 -5.41 -22.99 -2.45
C GLY A 36 -6.48 -23.11 -3.55
N ILE A 37 -6.40 -24.12 -4.41
CA ILE A 37 -7.26 -24.27 -5.59
C ILE A 37 -8.47 -25.15 -5.25
N ALA A 38 -9.64 -24.52 -5.11
CA ALA A 38 -10.89 -25.20 -4.73
C ALA A 38 -11.74 -25.69 -5.92
N ALA A 39 -11.43 -25.26 -7.16
CA ALA A 39 -12.21 -25.63 -8.35
C ALA A 39 -12.35 -27.16 -8.59
N PRO A 40 -11.34 -28.02 -8.31
CA PRO A 40 -11.51 -29.47 -8.41
C PRO A 40 -12.65 -30.02 -7.55
N ILE A 41 -12.81 -29.52 -6.32
CA ILE A 41 -13.88 -29.94 -5.41
C ILE A 41 -15.25 -29.54 -5.99
N ALA A 42 -15.36 -28.32 -6.51
CA ALA A 42 -16.59 -27.86 -7.16
C ALA A 42 -17.00 -28.78 -8.33
N ARG A 43 -16.04 -29.20 -9.16
CA ARG A 43 -16.29 -30.13 -10.27
C ARG A 43 -16.83 -31.48 -9.81
N LEU A 44 -16.35 -32.01 -8.69
CA LEU A 44 -16.86 -33.27 -8.13
C LEU A 44 -18.29 -33.14 -7.57
N ILE A 45 -18.71 -31.94 -7.17
CA ILE A 45 -20.08 -31.67 -6.70
C ILE A 45 -21.09 -31.58 -7.87
N ARG A 46 -20.67 -31.15 -9.06
CA ARG A 46 -21.56 -30.88 -10.22
C ARG A 46 -22.42 -32.09 -10.63
N PRO A 47 -21.89 -33.32 -10.77
CA PRO A 47 -22.70 -34.49 -11.13
C PRO A 47 -23.85 -34.77 -10.15
N ALA A 48 -23.62 -34.55 -8.84
CA ALA A 48 -24.64 -34.72 -7.82
C ALA A 48 -25.79 -33.69 -7.97
N ILE A 49 -25.46 -32.45 -8.31
CA ILE A 49 -26.46 -31.40 -8.60
C ILE A 49 -27.34 -31.82 -9.78
N ASP A 50 -26.72 -32.26 -10.88
CA ASP A 50 -27.44 -32.64 -12.09
C ASP A 50 -28.32 -33.87 -11.88
N ARG A 51 -27.85 -34.84 -11.09
CA ARG A 51 -28.63 -36.00 -10.66
C ARG A 51 -29.85 -35.57 -9.86
N LEU A 52 -29.68 -34.74 -8.82
CA LEU A 52 -30.79 -34.27 -7.99
C LEU A 52 -31.84 -33.48 -8.79
N ARG A 53 -31.40 -32.61 -9.71
CA ARG A 53 -32.32 -31.85 -10.59
C ARG A 53 -33.11 -32.75 -11.52
N ARG A 54 -32.48 -33.81 -12.05
CA ARG A 54 -33.15 -34.79 -12.92
C ARG A 54 -34.21 -35.56 -12.16
N VAL A 55 -33.85 -36.13 -11.00
CA VAL A 55 -34.79 -36.87 -10.14
C VAL A 55 -35.93 -35.97 -9.68
N ALA A 56 -35.66 -34.71 -9.32
CA ALA A 56 -36.70 -33.75 -8.95
C ALA A 56 -37.73 -33.55 -10.06
N ARG A 57 -37.29 -33.44 -11.33
CA ARG A 57 -38.18 -33.30 -12.49
C ARG A 57 -39.01 -34.57 -12.73
N GLU A 58 -38.39 -35.74 -12.60
CA GLU A 58 -39.07 -37.05 -12.71
C GLU A 58 -40.11 -37.24 -11.59
N GLN A 59 -39.86 -36.70 -10.40
CA GLN A 59 -40.74 -36.75 -9.23
C GLN A 59 -41.63 -35.51 -9.10
N ASN A 60 -42.26 -35.10 -10.20
CA ASN A 60 -43.26 -34.01 -10.22
C ASN A 60 -42.76 -32.68 -9.61
N ASN A 61 -41.52 -32.29 -9.93
CA ASN A 61 -40.85 -31.09 -9.41
C ASN A 61 -40.76 -31.05 -7.87
N ASP A 62 -40.25 -32.14 -7.27
CA ASP A 62 -40.03 -32.22 -5.83
C ASP A 62 -39.23 -31.00 -5.31
N ARG A 63 -39.86 -30.22 -4.43
CA ARG A 63 -39.29 -28.98 -3.87
C ARG A 63 -38.11 -29.23 -2.94
N VAL A 64 -38.07 -30.38 -2.25
CA VAL A 64 -36.98 -30.75 -1.35
C VAL A 64 -35.73 -31.06 -2.17
N LEU A 65 -35.85 -31.87 -3.22
CA LEU A 65 -34.74 -32.18 -4.12
C LEU A 65 -34.21 -30.92 -4.84
N HIS A 66 -35.10 -30.02 -5.26
CA HIS A 66 -34.69 -28.72 -5.81
C HIS A 66 -33.93 -27.86 -4.79
N ARG A 67 -34.36 -27.83 -3.53
CA ARG A 67 -33.67 -27.11 -2.46
C ARG A 67 -32.28 -27.71 -2.19
N GLN A 68 -32.17 -29.03 -2.12
CA GLN A 68 -30.89 -29.72 -1.94
C GLN A 68 -29.92 -29.42 -3.09
N ALA A 69 -30.38 -29.51 -4.34
CA ALA A 69 -29.59 -29.14 -5.50
C ALA A 69 -29.14 -27.66 -5.46
N SER A 70 -30.01 -26.76 -4.97
CA SER A 70 -29.66 -25.33 -4.82
C SER A 70 -28.59 -25.09 -3.73
N GLU A 71 -28.61 -25.84 -2.63
CA GLU A 71 -27.57 -25.72 -1.60
C GLU A 71 -26.21 -26.24 -2.10
N LEU A 72 -26.19 -27.37 -2.83
CA LEU A 72 -24.98 -27.88 -3.48
C LEU A 72 -24.45 -26.90 -4.55
N GLU A 73 -25.35 -26.27 -5.32
CA GLU A 73 -24.99 -25.23 -6.29
C GLU A 73 -24.31 -24.04 -5.61
N LYS A 74 -24.84 -23.58 -4.47
CA LYS A 74 -24.20 -22.50 -3.67
C LYS A 74 -22.81 -22.90 -3.18
N ALA A 75 -22.65 -24.15 -2.72
CA ALA A 75 -21.35 -24.68 -2.30
C ALA A 75 -20.34 -24.72 -3.45
N ALA A 76 -20.72 -25.29 -4.60
CA ALA A 76 -19.88 -25.35 -5.78
C ALA A 76 -19.48 -23.95 -6.28
N ALA A 77 -20.43 -23.01 -6.32
CA ALA A 77 -20.17 -21.61 -6.70
C ALA A 77 -19.28 -20.87 -5.68
N ALA A 78 -19.33 -21.21 -4.39
CA ALA A 78 -18.43 -20.66 -3.39
C ALA A 78 -16.99 -21.15 -3.61
N LEU A 79 -16.80 -22.45 -3.86
CA LEU A 79 -15.50 -23.06 -4.17
C LEU A 79 -14.88 -22.52 -5.48
N GLU A 80 -15.68 -22.33 -6.53
CA GLU A 80 -15.20 -21.72 -7.77
C GLU A 80 -14.73 -20.27 -7.55
N ARG A 81 -15.51 -19.47 -6.82
CA ARG A 81 -15.15 -18.09 -6.48
C ARG A 81 -13.93 -18.01 -5.56
N GLN A 82 -13.79 -18.94 -4.61
CA GLN A 82 -12.59 -19.12 -3.79
C GLN A 82 -11.37 -19.33 -4.68
N SER A 83 -11.46 -20.29 -5.61
CA SER A 83 -10.36 -20.60 -6.52
C SER A 83 -9.99 -19.40 -7.40
N PHE A 84 -10.98 -18.64 -7.88
CA PHE A 84 -10.74 -17.43 -8.65
C PHE A 84 -10.08 -16.33 -7.81
N ALA A 85 -10.64 -15.99 -6.64
CA ALA A 85 -10.11 -14.93 -5.79
C ALA A 85 -8.70 -15.24 -5.29
N TYR A 86 -8.42 -16.50 -4.98
CA TYR A 86 -7.08 -16.99 -4.63
C TYR A 86 -6.11 -16.85 -5.81
N GLY A 87 -6.45 -17.41 -6.98
CA GLY A 87 -5.58 -17.34 -8.16
C GLY A 87 -5.35 -15.93 -8.70
N ALA A 88 -6.28 -15.01 -8.44
CA ALA A 88 -6.19 -13.60 -8.83
C ALA A 88 -5.49 -12.71 -7.78
N GLY A 89 -5.13 -13.24 -6.60
CA GLY A 89 -4.48 -12.47 -5.54
C GLY A 89 -5.37 -11.37 -4.95
N LEU A 90 -6.68 -11.64 -4.81
CA LEU A 90 -7.66 -10.66 -4.32
C LEU A 90 -7.97 -10.89 -2.82
N PRO A 91 -7.22 -10.29 -1.87
CA PRO A 91 -7.25 -10.68 -0.46
C PRO A 91 -8.60 -10.46 0.22
N LEU A 92 -9.31 -9.38 -0.14
CA LEU A 92 -10.60 -9.05 0.47
C LEU A 92 -11.72 -9.94 -0.09
N GLU A 93 -11.76 -10.12 -1.41
CA GLU A 93 -12.67 -11.05 -2.05
C GLU A 93 -12.47 -12.46 -1.51
N LEU A 94 -11.20 -12.90 -1.39
CA LEU A 94 -10.84 -14.18 -0.83
C LEU A 94 -11.37 -14.34 0.59
N GLY A 95 -11.16 -13.34 1.47
CA GLY A 95 -11.68 -13.38 2.84
C GLY A 95 -13.19 -13.57 2.91
N LYS A 96 -13.93 -12.91 2.02
CA LYS A 96 -15.39 -13.04 1.91
C LYS A 96 -15.83 -14.43 1.44
N VAL A 97 -15.23 -14.93 0.36
CA VAL A 97 -15.66 -16.20 -0.23
C VAL A 97 -15.14 -17.40 0.58
N ALA A 98 -14.01 -17.27 1.25
CA ALA A 98 -13.48 -18.27 2.18
C ALA A 98 -14.40 -18.46 3.39
N ARG A 99 -14.94 -17.37 3.96
CA ARG A 99 -16.00 -17.46 4.99
C ARG A 99 -17.22 -18.22 4.48
N ALA A 100 -17.67 -17.92 3.26
CA ALA A 100 -18.79 -18.64 2.67
C ALA A 100 -18.52 -20.15 2.45
N VAL A 101 -17.29 -20.53 2.08
CA VAL A 101 -16.86 -21.93 1.96
C VAL A 101 -16.87 -22.60 3.32
N ALA A 102 -16.23 -22.00 4.33
CA ALA A 102 -16.15 -22.51 5.70
C ALA A 102 -17.56 -22.76 6.30
N ASP A 103 -18.51 -21.87 6.04
CA ASP A 103 -19.87 -22.00 6.58
C ASP A 103 -20.74 -22.99 5.80
N THR A 104 -20.56 -23.07 4.48
CA THR A 104 -21.48 -23.83 3.60
C THR A 104 -21.08 -25.29 3.45
N ILE A 105 -19.78 -25.60 3.36
CA ILE A 105 -19.30 -26.96 3.05
C ILE A 105 -19.65 -27.97 4.16
N PRO A 106 -19.37 -27.71 5.45
CA PRO A 106 -19.76 -28.63 6.53
C PRO A 106 -21.28 -28.86 6.59
N ARG A 107 -22.07 -27.81 6.33
CA ARG A 107 -23.54 -27.91 6.32
C ARG A 107 -24.03 -28.85 5.22
N VAL A 108 -23.49 -28.71 4.02
CA VAL A 108 -23.86 -29.54 2.87
C VAL A 108 -23.38 -30.98 3.05
N ALA A 109 -22.17 -31.19 3.55
CA ALA A 109 -21.64 -32.54 3.81
C ALA A 109 -22.44 -33.34 4.84
N ARG A 110 -23.06 -32.66 5.82
CA ARG A 110 -23.91 -33.30 6.85
C ARG A 110 -25.37 -33.51 6.42
N SER A 111 -25.78 -32.94 5.28
CA SER A 111 -27.13 -33.11 4.74
C SER A 111 -27.31 -34.47 4.07
N GLU A 112 -28.56 -34.92 3.87
CA GLU A 112 -28.90 -36.20 3.21
C GLU A 112 -28.09 -36.47 1.90
N PRO A 113 -27.96 -35.51 0.96
CA PRO A 113 -27.10 -35.68 -0.23
C PRO A 113 -25.61 -35.90 0.06
N GLY A 114 -25.13 -35.43 1.21
CA GLY A 114 -23.74 -35.59 1.62
C GLY A 114 -23.45 -36.95 2.23
N ARG A 115 -24.45 -37.62 2.84
CA ARG A 115 -24.28 -38.88 3.60
C ARG A 115 -23.90 -40.10 2.75
N ASP A 116 -24.09 -40.03 1.44
CA ASP A 116 -23.84 -41.16 0.54
C ASP A 116 -22.34 -41.44 0.31
N LEU A 117 -21.44 -40.48 0.58
CA LEU A 117 -20.00 -40.65 0.43
C LEU A 117 -19.33 -40.99 1.78
N PRO A 118 -18.55 -42.09 1.87
CA PRO A 118 -17.75 -42.36 3.06
C PRO A 118 -16.81 -41.20 3.36
N LEU A 119 -16.60 -40.88 4.65
CA LEU A 119 -15.62 -39.87 5.10
C LEU A 119 -15.88 -38.42 4.63
N ILE A 120 -17.02 -38.14 4.00
CA ILE A 120 -17.35 -36.81 3.48
C ILE A 120 -17.34 -35.71 4.54
N ALA A 121 -17.73 -36.02 5.78
CA ALA A 121 -17.69 -35.09 6.89
C ALA A 121 -16.24 -34.70 7.22
N SER A 122 -15.33 -35.67 7.30
CA SER A 122 -13.90 -35.42 7.54
C SER A 122 -13.25 -34.64 6.39
N LEU A 123 -13.61 -34.96 5.13
CA LEU A 123 -13.15 -34.20 3.98
C LEU A 123 -13.67 -32.75 4.02
N ALA A 124 -14.93 -32.55 4.40
CA ALA A 124 -15.53 -31.23 4.55
C ALA A 124 -14.90 -30.40 5.67
N ASP A 125 -14.54 -31.04 6.79
CA ASP A 125 -13.84 -30.37 7.89
C ASP A 125 -12.46 -29.87 7.43
N ILE A 126 -11.68 -30.68 6.69
CA ILE A 126 -10.40 -30.24 6.10
C ILE A 126 -10.57 -29.06 5.14
N VAL A 127 -11.63 -29.08 4.32
CA VAL A 127 -11.95 -27.97 3.41
C VAL A 127 -12.34 -26.71 4.20
N ALA A 128 -13.12 -26.85 5.27
CA ALA A 128 -13.49 -25.72 6.10
C ALA A 128 -12.27 -25.11 6.79
N GLU A 129 -11.44 -25.92 7.45
CA GLU A 129 -10.19 -25.48 8.10
C GLU A 129 -9.26 -24.76 7.11
N SER A 130 -9.10 -25.30 5.91
CA SER A 130 -8.27 -24.68 4.85
C SER A 130 -8.82 -23.33 4.39
N ALA A 131 -10.15 -23.16 4.36
CA ALA A 131 -10.77 -21.88 4.02
C ALA A 131 -10.68 -20.88 5.19
N GLU A 132 -10.90 -21.32 6.42
CA GLU A 132 -10.89 -20.49 7.63
C GLU A 132 -9.59 -19.72 7.82
N ALA A 133 -8.43 -20.32 7.47
CA ALA A 133 -7.12 -19.68 7.56
C ALA A 133 -7.04 -18.31 6.85
N THR A 134 -7.86 -18.10 5.83
CA THR A 134 -7.92 -16.85 5.03
C THR A 134 -9.25 -16.12 5.13
N ALA A 135 -10.24 -16.67 5.84
CA ALA A 135 -11.58 -16.12 5.94
C ALA A 135 -11.63 -14.87 6.83
N PHE A 136 -12.58 -13.97 6.56
CA PHE A 136 -12.90 -12.92 7.53
C PHE A 136 -13.45 -13.52 8.83
N GLY A 137 -13.10 -12.92 9.98
CA GLY A 137 -13.64 -13.34 11.28
C GLY A 137 -15.17 -13.24 11.34
N GLN A 138 -15.75 -12.25 10.68
CA GLN A 138 -17.20 -12.10 10.51
C GLN A 138 -17.57 -11.91 9.04
N PRO A 139 -18.75 -12.36 8.60
CA PRO A 139 -19.21 -12.13 7.24
C PRO A 139 -19.42 -10.63 6.99
N PRO A 140 -18.93 -10.10 5.86
CA PRO A 140 -19.12 -8.69 5.54
C PRO A 140 -20.59 -8.38 5.23
N PRO A 141 -21.00 -7.10 5.28
CA PRO A 141 -22.36 -6.69 4.96
C PRO A 141 -22.82 -7.22 3.59
N SER A 142 -24.06 -7.70 3.53
CA SER A 142 -24.67 -8.26 2.31
C SER A 142 -25.20 -7.19 1.34
N LYS A 143 -25.32 -5.94 1.78
CA LYS A 143 -25.83 -4.79 1.00
C LYS A 143 -24.82 -3.64 1.02
N GLY A 144 -24.79 -2.84 -0.05
CA GLY A 144 -23.91 -1.69 -0.20
C GLY A 144 -22.48 -2.06 -0.65
N VAL A 145 -21.57 -1.07 -0.57
CA VAL A 145 -20.15 -1.24 -0.90
C VAL A 145 -19.44 -1.93 0.28
N TRP A 146 -19.59 -3.25 0.36
CA TRP A 146 -19.13 -4.05 1.52
C TRP A 146 -17.64 -3.88 1.87
N LYS A 147 -16.79 -3.53 0.89
CA LYS A 147 -15.36 -3.28 1.11
C LYS A 147 -15.10 -2.07 2.01
N ALA A 148 -15.94 -1.04 1.93
CA ALA A 148 -15.81 0.16 2.75
C ALA A 148 -16.10 -0.11 4.24
N ALA A 149 -16.74 -1.24 4.55
CA ALA A 149 -17.00 -1.68 5.91
C ALA A 149 -15.83 -2.50 6.51
N ILE A 150 -14.79 -2.81 5.73
CA ILE A 150 -13.62 -3.52 6.22
C ILE A 150 -12.65 -2.50 6.81
N ALA A 151 -12.47 -2.56 8.13
CA ALA A 151 -11.48 -1.75 8.82
C ALA A 151 -10.06 -2.19 8.46
N LEU A 152 -9.15 -1.23 8.40
CA LEU A 152 -7.72 -1.50 8.40
C LEU A 152 -7.27 -1.57 9.87
N ASP A 153 -7.19 -2.79 10.38
CA ASP A 153 -6.77 -3.10 11.73
C ASP A 153 -5.71 -4.22 11.74
N GLU A 154 -5.21 -4.52 12.94
CA GLU A 154 -4.21 -5.56 13.14
C GLU A 154 -4.71 -6.94 12.68
N GLN A 155 -5.99 -7.26 12.92
CA GLN A 155 -6.57 -8.54 12.55
C GLN A 155 -6.60 -8.73 11.02
N GLU A 156 -6.97 -7.70 10.27
CA GLU A 156 -6.98 -7.73 8.81
C GLU A 156 -5.56 -7.80 8.23
N LEU A 157 -4.60 -7.07 8.81
CA LEU A 157 -3.20 -7.16 8.43
C LEU A 157 -2.65 -8.57 8.69
N GLU A 158 -2.91 -9.15 9.86
CA GLU A 158 -2.45 -10.50 10.20
C GLU A 158 -3.07 -11.57 9.28
N ARG A 159 -4.36 -11.43 8.94
CA ARG A 159 -5.03 -12.32 7.97
C ARG A 159 -4.38 -12.27 6.59
N GLN A 160 -4.06 -11.08 6.10
CA GLN A 160 -3.37 -10.94 4.82
C GLN A 160 -1.91 -11.43 4.90
N ALA A 161 -1.23 -11.27 6.04
CA ALA A 161 0.11 -11.80 6.26
C ALA A 161 0.14 -13.33 6.15
N ARG A 162 -0.81 -14.03 6.78
CA ARG A 162 -0.97 -15.49 6.63
C ARG A 162 -1.20 -15.93 5.18
N LEU A 163 -1.91 -15.11 4.40
CA LEU A 163 -2.10 -15.37 2.97
C LEU A 163 -0.81 -15.20 2.16
N ILE A 164 0.00 -14.18 2.48
CA ILE A 164 1.33 -13.98 1.88
C ILE A 164 2.21 -15.19 2.20
N ASP A 165 2.26 -15.63 3.46
CA ASP A 165 3.02 -16.81 3.88
C ASP A 165 2.57 -18.05 3.12
N ALA A 166 1.26 -18.28 3.00
CA ALA A 166 0.72 -19.38 2.21
C ALA A 166 1.15 -19.31 0.73
N TYR A 167 1.20 -18.12 0.11
CA TYR A 167 1.71 -17.99 -1.25
C TYR A 167 3.21 -18.30 -1.33
N LEU A 168 4.01 -17.87 -0.36
CA LEU A 168 5.45 -18.14 -0.32
C LEU A 168 5.75 -19.64 -0.16
N ASP A 169 5.06 -20.31 0.77
CA ASP A 169 5.21 -21.74 1.05
C ASP A 169 4.82 -22.61 -0.15
N ARG A 170 3.83 -22.15 -0.92
CA ARG A 170 3.33 -22.86 -2.10
C ARG A 170 4.09 -22.51 -3.38
N GLY A 171 5.16 -21.73 -3.30
CA GLY A 171 5.95 -21.31 -4.46
C GLY A 171 5.24 -20.34 -5.40
N GLN A 172 4.15 -19.70 -4.97
CA GLN A 172 3.34 -18.76 -5.75
C GLN A 172 3.91 -17.34 -5.60
N VAL A 173 5.18 -17.17 -5.95
CA VAL A 173 5.99 -15.98 -5.65
C VAL A 173 5.39 -14.68 -6.21
N SER A 174 4.83 -14.70 -7.43
CA SER A 174 4.22 -13.51 -8.04
C SER A 174 3.05 -12.96 -7.20
N LEU A 175 2.19 -13.85 -6.71
CA LEU A 175 1.05 -13.48 -5.84
C LEU A 175 1.54 -12.98 -4.48
N ALA A 176 2.52 -13.67 -3.89
CA ALA A 176 3.11 -13.26 -2.61
C ALA A 176 3.71 -11.85 -2.67
N VAL A 177 4.59 -11.60 -3.64
CA VAL A 177 5.28 -10.31 -3.82
C VAL A 177 4.30 -9.19 -4.16
N GLY A 178 3.33 -9.46 -5.02
CA GLY A 178 2.28 -8.50 -5.37
C GLY A 178 1.45 -8.08 -4.15
N LEU A 179 1.01 -9.05 -3.35
CA LEU A 179 0.24 -8.79 -2.14
C LEU A 179 1.09 -8.15 -1.03
N MET A 180 2.32 -8.61 -0.83
CA MET A 180 3.24 -8.07 0.18
C MET A 180 3.50 -6.58 -0.03
N ARG A 181 3.66 -6.13 -1.27
CA ARG A 181 3.79 -4.70 -1.58
C ARG A 181 2.59 -3.90 -1.09
N GLU A 182 1.37 -4.34 -1.44
CA GLU A 182 0.14 -3.65 -1.04
C GLU A 182 -0.09 -3.71 0.48
N TRP A 183 0.32 -4.81 1.10
CA TRP A 183 0.29 -5.01 2.54
C TRP A 183 1.20 -4.01 3.26
N VAL A 184 2.45 -3.82 2.80
CA VAL A 184 3.40 -2.88 3.42
C VAL A 184 2.84 -1.45 3.41
N ILE A 185 2.19 -1.04 2.31
CA ILE A 185 1.51 0.26 2.24
C ILE A 185 0.41 0.33 3.30
N SER A 186 -0.46 -0.67 3.39
CA SER A 186 -1.52 -0.74 4.40
C SER A 186 -0.98 -0.77 5.83
N TRP A 187 0.13 -1.46 6.07
CA TRP A 187 0.79 -1.50 7.39
C TRP A 187 1.32 -0.12 7.78
N VAL A 188 1.98 0.60 6.86
CA VAL A 188 2.42 1.98 7.11
C VAL A 188 1.24 2.91 7.41
N MET A 189 0.13 2.78 6.68
CA MET A 189 -1.10 3.54 6.95
C MET A 189 -1.63 3.30 8.36
N TRP A 190 -1.73 2.03 8.75
CA TRP A 190 -2.18 1.62 10.07
C TRP A 190 -1.27 2.16 11.19
N ARG A 191 0.06 2.03 11.03
CA ARG A 191 1.05 2.57 11.97
C ARG A 191 1.00 4.10 12.10
N SER A 192 0.54 4.79 11.07
CA SER A 192 0.37 6.25 11.06
C SER A 192 -1.00 6.70 11.59
N GLY A 193 -1.89 5.77 11.96
CA GLY A 193 -3.25 6.07 12.41
C GLY A 193 -4.23 6.49 11.30
N GLN A 194 -3.79 6.57 10.04
CA GLN A 194 -4.59 7.04 8.90
C GLN A 194 -5.27 5.85 8.20
N THR A 195 -6.31 5.31 8.83
CA THR A 195 -7.03 4.11 8.37
C THR A 195 -8.33 4.41 7.62
N SER A 196 -8.79 5.66 7.63
CA SER A 196 -9.97 6.10 6.90
C SER A 196 -9.78 6.00 5.39
N ASP A 197 -10.75 5.41 4.67
CA ASP A 197 -10.69 5.21 3.22
C ASP A 197 -9.37 4.57 2.73
N TRP A 198 -8.83 3.61 3.50
CA TRP A 198 -7.52 2.99 3.22
C TRP A 198 -7.42 2.25 1.88
N LEU A 199 -8.56 1.98 1.24
CA LEU A 199 -8.67 1.41 -0.11
C LEU A 199 -8.61 2.47 -1.21
N GLY A 200 -8.87 3.74 -0.87
CA GLY A 200 -8.86 4.86 -1.78
C GLY A 200 -7.47 5.19 -2.29
N TYR A 201 -7.34 5.42 -3.59
CA TYR A 201 -6.06 5.76 -4.22
C TYR A 201 -5.42 7.02 -3.60
N SER A 202 -6.22 8.05 -3.32
CA SER A 202 -5.75 9.30 -2.72
C SER A 202 -5.19 9.11 -1.32
N ALA A 203 -5.80 8.23 -0.51
CA ALA A 203 -5.35 7.93 0.84
C ALA A 203 -4.06 7.10 0.85
N ARG A 204 -3.87 6.18 -0.12
CA ARG A 204 -2.70 5.29 -0.20
C ARG A 204 -1.46 5.97 -0.79
N LYS A 205 -1.65 6.87 -1.75
CA LYS A 205 -0.56 7.48 -2.53
C LYS A 205 0.52 8.19 -1.69
N PRO A 206 0.22 8.90 -0.60
CA PRO A 206 1.24 9.50 0.27
C PRO A 206 2.17 8.46 0.87
N PHE A 207 1.63 7.35 1.39
CA PHE A 207 2.43 6.29 2.02
C PHE A 207 3.29 5.52 1.02
N GLU A 208 2.75 5.23 -0.17
CA GLU A 208 3.54 4.68 -1.27
C GLU A 208 4.71 5.61 -1.64
N ARG A 209 4.45 6.93 -1.68
CA ARG A 209 5.48 7.93 -1.97
C ARG A 209 6.54 7.99 -0.89
N ARG A 210 6.15 7.96 0.40
CA ARG A 210 7.08 7.91 1.53
C ARG A 210 8.02 6.71 1.45
N LEU A 211 7.48 5.54 1.16
CA LEU A 211 8.26 4.31 0.94
C LEU A 211 9.21 4.45 -0.26
N GLY A 212 8.72 5.00 -1.37
CA GLY A 212 9.54 5.30 -2.54
C GLY A 212 10.65 6.32 -2.25
N ALA A 213 10.38 7.32 -1.43
CA ALA A 213 11.35 8.33 -1.01
C ALA A 213 12.45 7.73 -0.12
N LEU A 214 12.09 6.82 0.79
CA LEU A 214 13.06 6.06 1.58
C LEU A 214 13.96 5.20 0.70
N GLY A 215 13.37 4.49 -0.27
CA GLY A 215 14.12 3.72 -1.26
C GLY A 215 15.04 4.57 -2.14
N ALA A 216 14.65 5.80 -2.46
CA ALA A 216 15.50 6.75 -3.20
C ALA A 216 16.63 7.30 -2.32
N PHE A 217 16.34 7.66 -1.07
CA PHE A 217 17.30 8.20 -0.11
C PHE A 217 18.52 7.28 0.07
N ILE A 218 18.31 5.97 0.25
CA ILE A 218 19.41 5.03 0.47
C ILE A 218 20.27 4.76 -0.77
N ARG A 219 19.77 5.09 -1.98
CA ARG A 219 20.50 4.87 -3.25
C ARG A 219 21.25 6.11 -3.73
N ASP A 220 20.87 7.27 -3.24
CA ASP A 220 21.30 8.55 -3.78
C ASP A 220 22.31 9.22 -2.83
N ALA A 221 23.60 9.10 -3.14
CA ALA A 221 24.66 9.71 -2.34
C ALA A 221 24.58 11.26 -2.31
N SER A 222 23.81 11.89 -3.22
CA SER A 222 23.71 13.36 -3.27
C SER A 222 23.03 13.97 -2.05
N PHE A 223 22.31 13.19 -1.24
CA PHE A 223 21.79 13.67 0.04
C PHE A 223 22.90 14.05 1.02
N GLY A 224 24.10 13.48 0.90
CA GLY A 224 25.22 13.78 1.80
C GLY A 224 24.91 13.50 3.28
N ILE A 225 23.95 12.60 3.54
CA ILE A 225 23.56 12.09 4.86
C ILE A 225 23.69 10.57 4.79
N GLU A 226 24.36 9.98 5.78
CA GLU A 226 24.40 8.53 5.91
C GLU A 226 23.06 8.02 6.46
N PRO A 227 22.37 7.11 5.76
CA PRO A 227 21.18 6.45 6.28
C PRO A 227 21.51 5.62 7.52
N THR A 228 20.62 5.67 8.52
CA THR A 228 20.68 4.79 9.69
C THR A 228 20.53 3.33 9.29
N PRO A 229 20.97 2.36 10.12
CA PRO A 229 20.79 0.93 9.83
C PRO A 229 19.33 0.55 9.54
N ALA A 230 18.37 1.14 10.26
CA ALA A 230 16.94 0.89 10.05
C ALA A 230 16.46 1.45 8.70
N GLN A 231 16.87 2.67 8.32
CA GLN A 231 16.56 3.26 7.02
C GLN A 231 17.14 2.43 5.87
N ASN A 232 18.39 1.98 6.00
CA ASN A 232 19.04 1.11 5.02
C ASN A 232 18.29 -0.21 4.86
N ALA A 233 18.05 -0.93 5.95
CA ALA A 233 17.38 -2.23 5.90
C ALA A 233 15.98 -2.13 5.27
N PHE A 234 15.18 -1.14 5.70
CA PHE A 234 13.82 -0.96 5.18
C PHE A 234 13.82 -0.45 3.73
N GLY A 235 14.70 0.51 3.39
CA GLY A 235 14.83 1.02 2.03
C GLY A 235 15.28 -0.05 1.05
N GLU A 236 16.23 -0.90 1.43
CA GLU A 236 16.69 -2.03 0.61
C GLU A 236 15.58 -3.04 0.41
N PHE A 237 14.87 -3.40 1.49
CA PHE A 237 13.70 -4.27 1.40
C PHE A 237 12.66 -3.72 0.42
N TRP A 238 12.28 -2.44 0.55
CA TRP A 238 11.29 -1.83 -0.33
C TRP A 238 11.73 -1.80 -1.79
N ASN A 239 12.99 -1.45 -2.06
CA ASN A 239 13.55 -1.45 -3.41
C ASN A 239 13.54 -2.86 -4.02
N ARG A 240 13.99 -3.88 -3.28
CA ARG A 240 13.98 -5.27 -3.74
C ARG A 240 12.56 -5.78 -3.98
N LEU A 241 11.62 -5.45 -3.08
CA LEU A 241 10.22 -5.84 -3.19
C LEU A 241 9.54 -5.18 -4.39
N ALA A 242 9.56 -3.85 -4.45
CA ALA A 242 8.77 -3.06 -5.41
C ALA A 242 9.46 -2.92 -6.77
N ASP A 243 10.76 -2.61 -6.80
CA ASP A 243 11.49 -2.29 -8.03
C ASP A 243 12.00 -3.54 -8.74
N GLU A 244 12.57 -4.48 -7.98
CA GLU A 244 13.22 -5.68 -8.53
C GLU A 244 12.22 -6.83 -8.72
N LEU A 245 11.71 -7.41 -7.63
CA LEU A 245 10.90 -8.62 -7.68
C LEU A 245 9.54 -8.37 -8.33
N ARG A 246 8.75 -7.43 -7.79
CA ARG A 246 7.39 -7.16 -8.28
C ARG A 246 7.41 -6.79 -9.74
N ASN A 247 8.25 -5.83 -10.13
CA ASN A 247 8.23 -5.39 -11.52
C ASN A 247 8.75 -6.46 -12.48
N SER A 248 9.78 -7.23 -12.11
CA SER A 248 10.28 -8.30 -12.99
C SER A 248 9.25 -9.41 -13.20
N LEU A 249 8.47 -9.75 -12.16
CA LEU A 249 7.39 -10.73 -12.26
C LEU A 249 6.15 -10.18 -12.99
N MET A 250 5.77 -8.92 -12.76
CA MET A 250 4.60 -8.27 -13.36
C MET A 250 4.76 -7.96 -14.85
N HIS A 251 6.00 -7.78 -15.33
CA HIS A 251 6.27 -7.62 -16.76
C HIS A 251 6.45 -8.96 -17.49
N HIS A 252 6.18 -10.09 -16.84
CA HIS A 252 6.18 -11.43 -17.45
C HIS A 252 7.45 -11.74 -18.28
N GLY A 253 8.62 -11.30 -17.80
CA GLY A 253 9.90 -11.53 -18.49
C GLY A 253 10.17 -10.60 -19.69
N MET A 254 9.32 -9.60 -19.96
CA MET A 254 9.51 -8.61 -21.03
C MET A 254 10.45 -7.46 -20.62
N ARG A 255 11.51 -7.78 -19.88
CA ARG A 255 12.58 -6.84 -19.49
C ARG A 255 13.92 -7.32 -20.03
N PRO A 256 14.85 -6.41 -20.35
CA PRO A 256 16.20 -6.79 -20.81
C PRO A 256 16.98 -7.65 -19.81
N ALA A 257 16.66 -7.55 -18.52
CA ALA A 257 17.29 -8.35 -17.47
C ALA A 257 16.75 -9.79 -17.48
N SER A 258 17.65 -10.77 -17.59
CA SER A 258 17.31 -12.20 -17.50
C SER A 258 17.05 -12.60 -16.05
N MET A 259 15.94 -13.31 -15.80
CA MET A 259 15.66 -13.97 -14.51
C MET A 259 15.70 -15.48 -14.71
N GLU A 260 16.90 -16.04 -14.79
CA GLU A 260 17.12 -17.49 -14.96
C GLU A 260 17.10 -18.26 -13.64
N GLN A 261 17.25 -17.59 -12.49
CA GLN A 261 17.26 -18.21 -11.16
C GLN A 261 16.36 -17.44 -10.18
N SER A 262 15.95 -18.11 -9.10
CA SER A 262 15.28 -17.43 -7.98
C SER A 262 16.22 -16.32 -7.48
N PRO A 263 15.81 -15.05 -7.52
CA PRO A 263 16.70 -13.97 -7.16
C PRO A 263 17.16 -14.12 -5.71
N GLU A 264 18.45 -13.90 -5.42
CA GLU A 264 18.93 -13.73 -4.03
C GLU A 264 18.08 -12.71 -3.27
N SER A 265 17.53 -11.74 -3.99
CA SER A 265 16.59 -10.75 -3.45
C SER A 265 15.32 -11.37 -2.86
N LEU A 266 14.82 -12.51 -3.36
CA LEU A 266 13.65 -13.19 -2.78
C LEU A 266 13.91 -13.68 -1.35
N GLN A 267 15.08 -14.28 -1.09
CA GLN A 267 15.41 -14.74 0.26
C GLN A 267 15.53 -13.56 1.22
N SER A 268 16.24 -12.50 0.82
CA SER A 268 16.35 -11.30 1.66
C SER A 268 15.01 -10.62 1.94
N VAL A 269 14.10 -10.60 0.94
CA VAL A 269 12.75 -10.07 1.11
C VAL A 269 11.93 -10.95 2.05
N ARG A 270 12.09 -12.28 2.00
CA ARG A 270 11.46 -13.21 2.95
C ARG A 270 11.97 -13.02 4.38
N ASP A 271 13.27 -12.85 4.55
CA ASP A 271 13.88 -12.68 5.88
C ASP A 271 13.40 -11.38 6.52
N PHE A 272 13.42 -10.27 5.77
CA PHE A 272 12.90 -9.00 6.26
C PHE A 272 11.38 -9.05 6.49
N TRP A 273 10.63 -9.70 5.60
CA TRP A 273 9.19 -9.93 5.76
C TRP A 273 8.86 -10.64 7.08
N ASN A 274 9.64 -11.66 7.44
CA ASN A 274 9.45 -12.38 8.71
C ASN A 274 9.65 -11.48 9.93
N GLN A 275 10.67 -10.62 9.91
CA GLN A 275 10.90 -9.66 10.99
C GLN A 275 9.77 -8.61 11.04
N LEU A 276 9.35 -8.10 9.88
CA LEU A 276 8.30 -7.10 9.76
C LEU A 276 6.95 -7.60 10.30
N ARG A 277 6.52 -8.80 9.90
CA ARG A 277 5.24 -9.38 10.36
C ARG A 277 5.27 -9.81 11.83
N ALA A 278 6.46 -10.09 12.37
CA ALA A 278 6.65 -10.39 13.80
C ALA A 278 6.66 -9.12 14.67
N GLY A 279 6.62 -7.93 14.06
CA GLY A 279 6.70 -6.65 14.78
C GLY A 279 8.09 -6.32 15.30
N GLU A 280 9.14 -6.95 14.76
CA GLU A 280 10.54 -6.71 15.14
C GLU A 280 11.14 -5.50 14.42
N VAL A 281 10.43 -4.97 13.42
CA VAL A 281 10.86 -3.83 12.60
C VAL A 281 9.83 -2.71 12.70
N ASP A 282 10.29 -1.53 13.09
CA ASP A 282 9.51 -0.30 13.01
C ASP A 282 9.76 0.46 11.70
N LEU A 283 8.80 1.30 11.32
CA LEU A 283 8.95 2.20 10.18
C LEU A 283 9.96 3.29 10.54
N PRO A 284 11.13 3.37 9.87
CA PRO A 284 12.06 4.43 10.14
C PRO A 284 11.50 5.80 9.71
N GLU A 285 11.92 6.84 10.42
CA GLU A 285 11.74 8.21 9.94
C GLU A 285 12.55 8.40 8.66
N LEU A 286 11.98 9.04 7.65
CA LEU A 286 12.68 9.32 6.38
C LEU A 286 13.72 10.46 6.55
N GLY A 287 13.46 11.36 7.48
CA GLY A 287 14.15 12.63 7.69
C GLY A 287 13.20 13.59 8.38
N GLY A 288 13.67 14.81 8.68
CA GLY A 288 12.98 15.76 9.54
C GLY A 288 13.88 16.20 10.69
N GLY A 289 13.32 16.95 11.63
CA GLY A 289 14.01 17.43 12.83
C GLY A 289 14.78 18.74 12.65
N ALA A 290 14.92 19.26 11.42
CA ALA A 290 15.55 20.56 11.17
C ALA A 290 14.56 21.73 11.13
N GLY A 291 13.28 21.49 11.44
CA GLY A 291 12.26 22.52 11.47
C GLY A 291 11.78 22.94 10.09
N ARG A 292 11.30 24.19 10.02
CA ARG A 292 10.72 24.81 8.85
C ARG A 292 11.81 25.38 7.93
N LEU A 293 11.71 25.03 6.65
CA LEU A 293 12.55 25.56 5.58
C LEU A 293 11.77 26.61 4.77
N LEU A 294 12.32 27.80 4.59
CA LEU A 294 11.79 28.80 3.65
C LEU A 294 12.57 28.76 2.33
N ILE A 295 11.86 28.64 1.22
CA ILE A 295 12.42 28.76 -0.13
C ILE A 295 11.87 30.05 -0.73
N SER A 296 12.75 30.97 -1.14
CA SER A 296 12.33 32.23 -1.76
C SER A 296 13.31 32.66 -2.84
N PRO A 297 12.82 33.23 -3.95
CA PRO A 297 13.69 33.96 -4.86
C PRO A 297 14.07 35.32 -4.24
N GLN A 298 15.18 35.88 -4.70
CA GLN A 298 15.62 37.23 -4.42
C GLN A 298 16.05 37.90 -5.73
N GLY A 299 15.24 38.88 -6.15
CA GLY A 299 15.57 39.75 -7.28
C GLY A 299 16.44 40.93 -6.86
N ASN A 300 16.61 41.89 -7.77
CA ASN A 300 17.40 43.10 -7.49
C ASN A 300 16.77 44.00 -6.40
N ARG A 301 15.47 43.83 -6.13
CA ARG A 301 14.77 44.50 -5.03
C ARG A 301 14.81 43.62 -3.77
N PRO A 302 15.39 44.10 -2.66
CA PRO A 302 15.59 43.24 -1.51
C PRO A 302 14.34 42.98 -0.66
N GLY A 303 13.25 43.72 -0.91
CA GLY A 303 11.98 43.60 -0.19
C GLY A 303 11.27 42.26 -0.31
N VAL A 304 11.56 41.47 -1.36
CA VAL A 304 10.92 40.16 -1.59
C VAL A 304 11.31 39.16 -0.51
N PHE A 305 12.62 38.91 -0.33
CA PHE A 305 13.06 37.94 0.68
C PHE A 305 12.73 38.42 2.10
N PHE A 306 12.85 39.72 2.37
CA PHE A 306 12.37 40.32 3.62
C PHE A 306 10.89 39.99 3.88
N SER A 307 10.01 40.24 2.91
CA SER A 307 8.57 39.97 3.05
C SER A 307 8.24 38.48 3.15
N ALA A 308 9.01 37.61 2.47
CA ALA A 308 8.88 36.16 2.58
C ALA A 308 9.22 35.68 4.00
N LEU A 309 10.29 36.20 4.61
CA LEU A 309 10.67 35.91 5.99
C LEU A 309 9.58 36.37 6.97
N ARG A 310 9.09 37.61 6.84
CA ARG A 310 8.01 38.14 7.69
C ARG A 310 6.73 37.31 7.59
N THR A 311 6.36 36.91 6.37
CA THR A 311 5.21 36.02 6.13
C THR A 311 5.42 34.65 6.79
N ALA A 312 6.61 34.06 6.64
CA ALA A 312 6.94 32.77 7.25
C ALA A 312 6.93 32.82 8.79
N GLN A 313 7.47 33.90 9.38
CA GLN A 313 7.43 34.14 10.83
C GLN A 313 5.99 34.32 11.34
N ALA A 314 5.14 35.04 10.60
CA ALA A 314 3.74 35.22 10.97
C ALA A 314 2.91 33.93 10.88
N ALA A 315 3.32 32.97 10.04
CA ALA A 315 2.66 31.68 9.86
C ALA A 315 3.00 30.64 10.95
N GLY A 316 3.45 31.06 12.13
CA GLY A 316 3.78 30.18 13.26
C GLY A 316 5.24 30.28 13.68
N GLN A 317 6.00 29.19 13.58
CA GLN A 317 7.42 29.20 13.94
C GLN A 317 8.26 29.87 12.84
N PRO A 318 9.30 30.64 13.21
CA PRO A 318 10.24 31.18 12.24
C PRO A 318 10.93 30.03 11.48
N PRO A 319 11.31 30.22 10.21
CA PRO A 319 12.09 29.23 9.49
C PRO A 319 13.43 29.01 10.18
N GLN A 320 13.85 27.76 10.35
CA GLN A 320 15.16 27.41 10.90
C GLN A 320 16.26 27.56 9.83
N ARG A 321 15.88 27.51 8.55
CA ARG A 321 16.80 27.66 7.41
C ARG A 321 16.07 28.31 6.24
N CYS A 322 16.82 29.05 5.42
CA CYS A 322 16.35 29.57 4.15
C CYS A 322 17.18 29.05 2.98
N ILE A 323 16.54 28.73 1.86
CA ILE A 323 17.16 28.58 0.54
C ILE A 323 16.76 29.79 -0.30
N VAL A 324 17.74 30.54 -0.76
CA VAL A 324 17.52 31.77 -1.52
C VAL A 324 18.04 31.64 -2.94
N ILE A 325 17.12 31.70 -3.91
CA ILE A 325 17.44 31.64 -5.34
C ILE A 325 17.71 33.07 -5.82
N CYS A 326 18.93 33.36 -6.28
CA CYS A 326 19.34 34.73 -6.59
C CYS A 326 20.28 34.78 -7.80
N SER A 327 20.53 35.98 -8.32
CA SER A 327 21.63 36.24 -9.26
C SER A 327 22.88 36.60 -8.45
N LYS A 328 24.05 36.65 -9.10
CA LYS A 328 25.28 37.15 -8.45
C LYS A 328 25.09 38.54 -7.83
N GLN A 329 24.35 39.42 -8.50
CA GLN A 329 24.09 40.77 -8.04
C GLN A 329 23.14 40.79 -6.84
N SER A 330 22.04 40.02 -6.88
CA SER A 330 21.06 40.04 -5.79
C SER A 330 21.49 39.26 -4.55
N ALA A 331 22.45 38.34 -4.68
CA ALA A 331 23.05 37.61 -3.56
C ALA A 331 23.61 38.53 -2.46
N GLU A 332 24.21 39.66 -2.84
CA GLU A 332 24.81 40.63 -1.92
C GLU A 332 23.78 41.27 -0.97
N THR A 333 22.52 41.33 -1.40
CA THR A 333 21.42 41.96 -0.64
C THR A 333 20.73 41.01 0.33
N VAL A 334 20.98 39.70 0.24
CA VAL A 334 20.31 38.69 1.09
C VAL A 334 20.60 38.89 2.58
N PRO A 335 21.86 39.12 3.03
CA PRO A 335 22.15 39.36 4.45
C PRO A 335 21.48 40.62 5.00
N GLU A 336 21.34 41.65 4.16
CA GLU A 336 20.66 42.89 4.53
C GLU A 336 19.17 42.66 4.74
N ALA A 337 18.49 42.02 3.79
CA ALA A 337 17.08 41.66 3.89
C ALA A 337 16.79 40.76 5.10
N ALA A 338 17.65 39.79 5.40
CA ALA A 338 17.55 38.92 6.58
C ALA A 338 17.62 39.72 7.88
N ARG A 339 18.62 40.63 8.02
CA ARG A 339 18.75 41.49 9.21
C ARG A 339 17.53 42.38 9.41
N HIS A 340 17.03 43.01 8.34
CA HIS A 340 15.82 43.84 8.42
C HIS A 340 14.60 43.02 8.87
N ALA A 341 14.50 41.75 8.47
CA ALA A 341 13.43 40.85 8.91
C ALA A 341 13.63 40.31 10.34
N GLY A 342 14.74 40.64 11.00
CA GLY A 342 15.12 40.09 12.30
C GLY A 342 15.43 38.59 12.24
N TYR A 343 15.94 38.09 11.11
CA TYR A 343 16.32 36.70 10.92
C TYR A 343 17.83 36.54 11.03
N ASP A 344 18.25 35.60 11.89
CA ASP A 344 19.65 35.29 12.22
C ASP A 344 20.06 33.86 11.82
N GLY A 345 19.13 33.08 11.25
CA GLY A 345 19.39 31.72 10.81
C GLY A 345 20.15 31.61 9.47
N PRO A 346 20.55 30.39 9.08
CA PRO A 346 21.31 30.14 7.86
C PRO A 346 20.50 30.43 6.58
N CYS A 347 21.13 31.16 5.66
CA CYS A 347 20.65 31.39 4.29
C CYS A 347 21.58 30.71 3.28
N GLU A 348 21.10 29.63 2.67
CA GLU A 348 21.79 28.89 1.63
C GLU A 348 21.51 29.52 0.26
N LEU A 349 22.55 29.96 -0.45
CA LEU A 349 22.40 30.67 -1.71
C LEU A 349 22.53 29.73 -2.91
N LEU A 350 21.49 29.72 -3.75
CA LEU A 350 21.49 29.09 -5.07
C LEU A 350 21.60 30.20 -6.13
N VAL A 351 22.84 30.49 -6.53
CA VAL A 351 23.18 31.61 -7.41
C VAL A 351 23.12 31.18 -8.87
N LEU A 352 22.13 31.68 -9.61
CA LEU A 352 21.99 31.50 -11.06
C LEU A 352 23.09 32.25 -11.81
N GLY A 353 23.83 31.52 -12.66
CA GLY A 353 24.78 32.07 -13.60
C GLY A 353 24.10 32.85 -14.73
N ASP A 354 23.02 32.30 -15.28
CA ASP A 354 22.14 32.96 -16.25
C ASP A 354 20.69 32.99 -15.75
N PRO A 355 20.24 34.10 -15.13
CA PRO A 355 18.87 34.27 -14.63
C PRO A 355 17.77 34.28 -15.70
N PHE A 356 18.10 34.27 -17.00
CA PHE A 356 17.14 34.36 -18.10
C PHE A 356 17.12 33.12 -19.01
N GLY A 357 18.21 32.37 -19.09
CA GLY A 357 18.34 31.18 -19.96
C GLY A 357 18.97 29.94 -19.31
N GLY A 358 19.38 30.00 -18.04
CA GLY A 358 20.12 28.94 -17.33
C GLY A 358 19.32 27.70 -16.91
N PHE A 359 18.46 27.14 -17.76
CA PHE A 359 17.64 25.96 -17.43
C PHE A 359 18.48 24.73 -17.05
N ALA A 360 19.70 24.61 -17.59
CA ALA A 360 20.63 23.53 -17.24
C ALA A 360 21.10 23.57 -15.77
N GLU A 361 20.97 24.71 -15.08
CA GLU A 361 21.39 24.89 -13.68
C GLU A 361 20.35 24.37 -12.67
N ILE A 362 19.11 24.10 -13.12
CA ILE A 362 17.99 23.72 -12.25
C ILE A 362 18.25 22.39 -11.53
N GLU A 363 18.58 21.33 -12.25
CA GLU A 363 18.78 20.01 -11.63
C GLU A 363 19.98 20.01 -10.66
N PRO A 364 21.15 20.60 -10.98
CA PRO A 364 22.22 20.80 -10.01
C PRO A 364 21.80 21.55 -8.73
N PHE A 365 20.88 22.51 -8.82
CA PHE A 365 20.34 23.19 -7.65
C PHE A 365 19.41 22.33 -6.82
N VAL A 366 18.55 21.53 -7.47
CA VAL A 366 17.73 20.54 -6.78
C VAL A 366 18.63 19.56 -6.03
N ASP A 367 19.67 19.04 -6.69
CA ASP A 367 20.60 18.09 -6.08
C ASP A 367 21.35 18.69 -4.88
N ARG A 368 21.82 19.93 -4.98
CA ARG A 368 22.43 20.64 -3.84
C ARG A 368 21.46 20.85 -2.68
N ALA A 369 20.17 21.04 -2.98
CA ALA A 369 19.15 21.31 -1.97
C ALA A 369 18.57 20.06 -1.31
N ARG A 370 18.75 18.87 -1.90
CA ARG A 370 18.16 17.60 -1.45
C ARG A 370 18.34 17.34 0.04
N ARG A 371 19.53 17.58 0.56
CA ARG A 371 19.84 17.44 1.99
C ARG A 371 18.89 18.25 2.85
N TRP A 372 18.80 19.56 2.59
CA TRP A 372 17.98 20.47 3.38
C TRP A 372 16.48 20.20 3.20
N LEU A 373 16.07 19.76 2.02
CA LEU A 373 14.68 19.34 1.80
C LEU A 373 14.35 18.08 2.62
N LEU A 374 15.26 17.09 2.67
CA LEU A 374 15.06 15.86 3.44
C LEU A 374 15.01 16.10 4.96
N GLU A 375 15.89 16.97 5.46
CA GLU A 375 15.99 17.32 6.89
C GLU A 375 14.81 18.20 7.37
N ALA A 376 14.08 18.86 6.46
CA ALA A 376 12.99 19.75 6.83
C ALA A 376 11.75 19.00 7.35
N ASP A 377 11.12 19.57 8.39
CA ASP A 377 9.79 19.13 8.87
C ASP A 377 8.68 19.70 8.00
N THR A 378 8.83 20.96 7.55
CA THR A 378 7.87 21.64 6.68
C THR A 378 8.60 22.59 5.72
N VAL A 379 8.04 22.79 4.54
CA VAL A 379 8.60 23.70 3.53
C VAL A 379 7.59 24.80 3.22
N LEU A 380 8.00 26.06 3.36
CA LEU A 380 7.28 27.21 2.86
C LEU A 380 7.96 27.72 1.60
N ALA A 381 7.20 28.00 0.55
CA ALA A 381 7.76 28.43 -0.73
C ALA A 381 7.09 29.70 -1.23
N ASN A 382 7.86 30.77 -1.38
CA ASN A 382 7.46 31.99 -2.05
C ASN A 382 7.70 31.83 -3.56
N LEU A 383 6.64 31.89 -4.37
CA LEU A 383 6.75 31.76 -5.84
C LEU A 383 7.03 33.07 -6.58
N THR A 384 7.10 34.20 -5.85
CA THR A 384 7.15 35.54 -6.45
C THR A 384 8.41 36.31 -6.11
N GLY A 385 8.84 37.15 -7.06
CA GLY A 385 10.06 37.94 -6.98
C GLY A 385 11.21 37.31 -7.76
N GLY A 386 12.19 38.14 -8.12
CA GLY A 386 13.26 37.72 -9.04
C GLY A 386 12.80 37.56 -10.48
N THR A 387 13.54 36.79 -11.27
CA THR A 387 13.19 36.47 -12.66
C THR A 387 12.23 35.28 -12.72
N THR A 388 11.54 35.09 -13.84
CA THR A 388 10.68 33.91 -14.08
C THR A 388 11.42 32.60 -13.84
N LEU A 389 12.69 32.51 -14.23
CA LEU A 389 13.51 31.32 -14.02
C LEU A 389 13.72 31.02 -12.54
N MET A 390 13.88 32.03 -11.69
CA MET A 390 13.98 31.83 -10.23
C MET A 390 12.70 31.22 -9.66
N GLY A 391 11.54 31.69 -10.10
CA GLY A 391 10.24 31.10 -9.73
C GLY A 391 10.12 29.64 -10.19
N ILE A 392 10.63 29.31 -11.38
CA ILE A 392 10.68 27.93 -11.88
C ILE A 392 11.59 27.07 -10.97
N VAL A 393 12.77 27.55 -10.56
CA VAL A 393 13.65 26.82 -9.63
C VAL A 393 12.93 26.55 -8.30
N VAL A 394 12.23 27.54 -7.74
CA VAL A 394 11.44 27.35 -6.51
C VAL A 394 10.40 26.25 -6.70
N GLN A 395 9.65 26.27 -7.80
CA GLN A 395 8.64 25.23 -8.09
C GLN A 395 9.27 23.84 -8.22
N ARG A 396 10.47 23.72 -8.80
CA ARG A 396 11.20 22.44 -8.89
C ARG A 396 11.67 21.94 -7.52
N LEU A 397 12.10 22.84 -6.63
CA LEU A 397 12.42 22.50 -5.24
C LEU A 397 11.18 22.07 -4.45
N VAL A 398 10.03 22.70 -4.69
CA VAL A 398 8.74 22.29 -4.11
C VAL A 398 8.35 20.88 -4.56
N GLU A 399 8.49 20.58 -5.86
CA GLU A 399 8.25 19.23 -6.39
C GLU A 399 9.20 18.19 -5.77
N ALA A 400 10.47 18.56 -5.57
CA ALA A 400 11.46 17.71 -4.92
C ALA A 400 11.11 17.44 -3.44
N ALA A 401 10.75 18.48 -2.67
CA ALA A 401 10.27 18.32 -1.30
C ALA A 401 9.04 17.39 -1.22
N GLY A 402 8.07 17.59 -2.12
CA GLY A 402 6.87 16.75 -2.17
C GLY A 402 7.15 15.30 -2.58
N LYS A 403 8.23 15.02 -3.32
CA LYS A 403 8.72 13.66 -3.58
C LYS A 403 9.39 13.03 -2.36
N LEU A 404 9.96 13.83 -1.47
CA LEU A 404 10.56 13.41 -0.19
C LEU A 404 9.55 13.35 0.96
N ASP A 405 8.25 13.32 0.61
CA ASP A 405 7.14 13.29 1.57
C ASP A 405 7.18 14.45 2.58
N ARG A 406 7.70 15.62 2.16
CA ARG A 406 7.71 16.82 2.99
C ARG A 406 6.43 17.61 2.79
N PRO A 407 5.75 18.04 3.86
CA PRO A 407 4.65 18.98 3.77
C PRO A 407 5.13 20.30 3.16
N VAL A 408 4.50 20.73 2.07
CA VAL A 408 4.84 21.98 1.38
C VAL A 408 3.64 22.92 1.34
N ARG A 409 3.88 24.20 1.61
CA ARG A 409 2.87 25.25 1.45
C ARG A 409 3.42 26.43 0.66
N ARG A 410 2.77 26.76 -0.44
CA ARG A 410 3.18 27.82 -1.36
C ARG A 410 2.41 29.10 -1.10
N PHE A 411 3.07 30.22 -1.30
CA PHE A 411 2.47 31.54 -1.27
C PHE A 411 3.08 32.47 -2.32
N ALA A 412 2.36 33.54 -2.61
CA ALA A 412 2.78 34.65 -3.44
C ALA A 412 2.77 35.94 -2.60
N LEU A 413 3.71 36.82 -2.87
CA LEU A 413 3.80 38.15 -2.31
C LEU A 413 3.23 39.17 -3.30
N ILE A 414 2.54 40.18 -2.78
CA ILE A 414 1.85 41.21 -3.55
C ILE A 414 2.28 42.57 -2.99
N ASP A 415 3.20 43.24 -3.68
CA ASP A 415 3.54 44.63 -3.39
C ASP A 415 2.80 45.55 -4.36
N ARG A 416 1.78 46.25 -3.85
CA ARG A 416 0.95 47.19 -4.63
C ARG A 416 1.56 48.58 -4.75
N ARG A 417 2.66 48.86 -4.06
CA ARG A 417 3.30 50.17 -4.09
C ARG A 417 3.90 50.43 -5.48
N PRO A 418 3.95 51.69 -5.95
CA PRO A 418 4.69 52.06 -7.14
C PRO A 418 6.14 51.57 -7.10
N PRO A 419 6.75 51.18 -8.24
CA PRO A 419 8.14 50.72 -8.30
C PRO A 419 9.15 51.67 -7.63
N ALA A 420 8.98 52.98 -7.79
CA ALA A 420 9.85 53.98 -7.18
C ALA A 420 9.83 53.94 -5.64
N ASP A 421 8.66 53.68 -5.04
CA ASP A 421 8.50 53.59 -3.60
C ASP A 421 9.08 52.26 -3.06
N GLN A 422 8.98 51.19 -3.86
CA GLN A 422 9.64 49.92 -3.54
C GLN A 422 11.17 50.03 -3.57
N ASP A 423 11.71 50.85 -4.46
CA ASP A 423 13.15 51.08 -4.58
C ASP A 423 13.66 52.02 -3.46
N ALA A 424 12.87 53.03 -3.07
CA ALA A 424 13.21 53.96 -1.99
C ALA A 424 13.09 53.34 -0.59
N GLU A 425 12.05 52.52 -0.37
CA GLU A 425 11.77 51.85 0.91
C GLU A 425 11.54 50.35 0.69
N PRO A 426 12.60 49.55 0.42
CA PRO A 426 12.44 48.15 0.06
C PRO A 426 11.97 47.26 1.22
N TYR A 427 12.21 47.65 2.48
CA TYR A 427 11.92 46.84 3.66
C TYR A 427 10.53 47.11 4.27
N VAL A 428 9.52 47.18 3.42
CA VAL A 428 8.11 47.25 3.83
C VAL A 428 7.45 45.92 3.51
N GLN A 429 6.75 45.35 4.48
CA GLN A 429 6.14 44.03 4.34
C GLN A 429 5.05 44.07 3.28
N SER A 430 5.18 43.24 2.24
CA SER A 430 4.16 43.07 1.22
C SER A 430 2.95 42.27 1.75
N ASP A 431 1.80 42.44 1.09
CA ASP A 431 0.67 41.52 1.26
C ASP A 431 1.08 40.12 0.75
N HIS A 432 0.36 39.07 1.18
CA HIS A 432 0.61 37.71 0.72
C HIS A 432 -0.68 36.94 0.44
N PHE A 433 -0.59 35.95 -0.43
CA PHE A 433 -1.68 35.03 -0.76
C PHE A 433 -1.18 33.59 -0.71
N TRP A 434 -1.82 32.76 0.11
CA TRP A 434 -1.54 31.33 0.18
C TRP A 434 -2.20 30.59 -0.97
N LEU A 435 -1.41 29.88 -1.77
CA LEU A 435 -1.87 29.09 -2.91
C LEU A 435 -2.43 27.73 -2.47
N ASP A 436 -1.97 27.24 -1.32
CA ASP A 436 -2.36 25.98 -0.74
C ASP A 436 -3.12 26.22 0.57
N ALA A 437 -4.10 25.35 0.86
CA ALA A 437 -4.81 25.34 2.14
C ALA A 437 -3.80 25.17 3.30
N GLN A 438 -4.19 25.58 4.52
CA GLN A 438 -3.38 25.17 5.68
C GLN A 438 -3.40 23.65 5.75
N PRO A 439 -2.23 22.98 5.87
CA PRO A 439 -2.23 21.58 6.24
C PRO A 439 -2.93 21.47 7.60
N GLU A 440 -3.96 20.63 7.71
CA GLU A 440 -4.55 20.32 9.00
C GLU A 440 -3.45 19.72 9.89
N PRO A 441 -3.34 20.11 11.16
CA PRO A 441 -2.44 19.43 12.08
C PRO A 441 -2.88 17.97 12.16
N ASP A 442 -1.97 17.04 11.85
CA ASP A 442 -2.18 15.61 12.07
C ASP A 442 -2.68 15.44 13.51
N HIS A 443 -3.87 14.86 13.68
CA HIS A 443 -4.36 14.38 14.97
C HIS A 443 -3.51 13.18 15.41
N ALA A 444 -2.29 13.44 15.87
CA ALA A 444 -1.40 12.45 16.45
C ALA A 444 -0.70 13.05 17.67
N THR A 445 -1.41 13.07 18.79
CA THR A 445 -0.91 12.76 20.14
C THR A 445 -2.12 12.81 21.08
N THR A 446 -2.89 11.72 21.14
CA THR A 446 -3.59 11.39 22.37
C THR A 446 -2.69 10.40 23.11
N GLU A 447 -2.35 10.77 24.32
CA GLU A 447 -1.33 10.18 25.18
C GLU A 447 -1.41 8.65 25.28
N SER A 448 -0.25 8.01 25.27
CA SER A 448 -0.09 6.64 25.70
C SER A 448 -0.39 6.56 27.21
N SER A 449 -1.61 6.20 27.55
CA SER A 449 -1.93 5.60 28.85
C SER A 449 -2.33 4.14 28.62
N HIS A 450 -1.31 3.29 28.44
CA HIS A 450 -1.40 1.89 28.82
C HIS A 450 -0.59 1.73 30.10
N ASP A 451 -1.26 2.07 31.19
CA ASP A 451 -0.93 1.51 32.49
C ASP A 451 -1.23 0.01 32.45
N ARG A 452 -0.31 -0.72 33.06
CA ARG A 452 -0.33 -2.15 33.35
C ARG A 452 -1.67 -2.56 33.96
N ILE A 453 -2.22 -3.69 33.49
CA ILE A 453 -2.62 -4.88 34.27
C ILE A 453 -2.79 -6.05 33.30
#